data_AF-A0A2W4J1R8-F1
#
_entry.id   AF-A0A2W4J1R8-F1
#
_cell.length_a   1.000
_cell.length_b   1.000
_cell.length_c   1.000
_cell.angle_alpha   90.00
_cell.angle_beta   90.00
_cell.angle_gamma   90.00
#
_symmetry.space_group_name_H-M   'P 1'
#
loop_
_entity.id
_entity.type
_entity.pdbx_description
1 polymer ?
#
loop_
_entity_poly.entity_id
_entity_poly.type
_entity_poly.pdbx_seq_one_letter_code
_entity_poly.pdbx_strand_id
1 'polypeptide(L)'
;MKIYFDEAGRGPLFGPLYIGLVISSLSAQELKKYELFQDSKKLTPKQRKVALEQIETLEKQGKLQTALGTIDAESIDRYGITRAINLA
;
A
#
# COMPACT_ATOMS: atom_id res chain seq x y z
N MET A 1 0.44 -15.52 -10.05
CA MET A 1 -0.18 -14.58 -9.09
C MET A 1 0.80 -14.34 -7.96
N LYS A 2 1.09 -13.09 -7.63
CA LYS A 2 1.96 -12.70 -6.52
C LYS A 2 1.21 -11.78 -5.57
N ILE A 3 1.48 -11.90 -4.28
CA ILE A 3 0.85 -11.11 -3.21
C ILE A 3 1.93 -10.28 -2.54
N TYR A 4 1.64 -9.00 -2.32
CA TYR A 4 2.54 -8.01 -1.75
C TYR A 4 1.83 -7.31 -0.57
N PHE A 5 2.59 -7.05 0.49
CA PHE A 5 2.14 -6.33 1.68
C PHE A 5 3.15 -5.24 2.02
N ASP A 6 2.67 -4.09 2.46
CA ASP A 6 3.51 -3.03 3.02
C ASP A 6 2.72 -2.20 4.04
N GLU A 7 3.44 -1.48 4.90
CA GLU A 7 2.86 -0.72 6.01
C GLU A 7 3.26 0.76 5.97
N ALA A 8 2.37 1.63 6.44
CA ALA A 8 2.66 3.05 6.63
C ALA A 8 2.13 3.53 7.98
N GLY A 9 2.87 4.39 8.67
CA GLY A 9 2.43 4.97 9.96
C GLY A 9 2.96 4.28 11.22
N ARG A 10 3.93 3.36 11.11
CA ARG A 10 4.53 2.69 12.29
C ARG A 10 5.45 3.56 13.14
N GLY A 11 6.17 4.49 12.51
CA GLY A 11 7.21 5.33 13.15
C GLY A 11 6.77 6.71 13.66
N PRO A 12 5.76 7.39 13.08
CA PRO A 12 5.28 8.67 13.59
C PRO A 12 4.77 8.59 15.04
N LEU A 13 4.87 9.72 15.76
CA LEU A 13 4.32 9.85 17.12
C LEU A 13 2.78 9.94 17.12
N PHE A 14 2.19 10.44 16.04
CA PHE A 14 0.75 10.63 15.91
C PHE A 14 0.24 10.09 14.59
N GLY A 15 -0.99 9.59 14.61
CA GLY A 15 -1.73 9.15 13.43
C GLY A 15 -2.01 7.65 13.43
N PRO A 16 -2.87 7.21 12.51
CA PRO A 16 -3.19 5.80 12.32
C PRO A 16 -2.04 5.04 11.63
N LEU A 17 -2.12 3.72 11.69
CA LEU A 17 -1.32 2.83 10.88
C LEU A 17 -2.17 2.24 9.74
N TYR A 18 -1.54 1.98 8.61
CA TYR A 18 -2.14 1.39 7.42
C TYR A 18 -1.37 0.16 6.96
N ILE A 19 -2.10 -0.84 6.48
CA ILE A 19 -1.57 -2.01 5.77
C ILE A 19 -2.14 -2.02 4.35
N GLY A 20 -1.27 -1.95 3.36
CA GLY A 20 -1.64 -2.11 1.96
C GLY A 20 -1.38 -3.53 1.50
N LEU A 21 -2.36 -4.14 0.84
CA LEU A 21 -2.22 -5.42 0.12
C LEU A 21 -2.41 -5.20 -1.37
N VAL A 22 -1.56 -5.86 -2.17
CA VAL A 22 -1.71 -5.92 -3.63
C VAL A 22 -1.54 -7.35 -4.10
N ILE A 23 -2.54 -7.88 -4.79
CA ILE A 23 -2.46 -9.12 -5.57
C ILE A 23 -2.28 -8.73 -7.02
N SER A 24 -1.22 -9.25 -7.65
CA SER A 24 -0.91 -8.97 -9.05
C SER A 24 -0.92 -10.25 -9.89
N SER A 25 -1.62 -10.19 -11.01
CA SER A 25 -1.54 -11.18 -12.08
C SER A 25 -0.48 -10.84 -13.13
N LEU A 26 0.10 -9.64 -13.07
CA LEU A 26 1.15 -9.19 -13.99
C LEU A 26 2.49 -9.89 -13.71
N SER A 27 3.22 -10.18 -14.79
CA SER A 27 4.61 -10.65 -14.71
C SER A 27 5.56 -9.51 -14.29
N ALA A 28 6.77 -9.88 -13.86
CA ALA A 28 7.79 -8.90 -13.51
C ALA A 28 8.21 -8.02 -14.70
N GLN A 29 8.22 -8.55 -15.94
CA GLN A 29 8.47 -7.74 -17.13
C GLN A 29 7.33 -6.74 -17.40
N GLU A 30 6.08 -7.11 -17.17
CA GLU A 30 4.96 -6.19 -17.35
C GLU A 30 4.96 -5.07 -16.30
N LEU A 31 5.26 -5.40 -15.04
CA LEU A 31 5.39 -4.39 -13.98
C LEU A 31 6.50 -3.37 -14.27
N LYS A 32 7.58 -3.77 -14.95
CA LYS A 32 8.65 -2.85 -15.38
C LYS A 32 8.19 -1.78 -16.38
N LYS A 33 7.05 -1.99 -17.06
CA LYS A 33 6.48 -0.98 -17.97
C LYS A 33 5.83 0.18 -17.22
N TYR A 34 5.57 0.03 -15.92
CA TYR A 34 5.01 1.06 -15.06
C TYR A 34 6.14 1.69 -14.25
N GLU A 35 6.77 2.73 -14.81
CA GLU A 35 7.94 3.38 -14.21
C GLU A 35 7.68 3.89 -12.79
N LEU A 36 6.45 4.36 -12.53
CA LEU A 36 6.03 4.85 -11.21
C LEU A 36 6.03 3.75 -10.13
N PHE A 37 6.05 2.46 -10.49
CA PHE A 37 6.05 1.35 -9.52
C PHE A 37 7.46 0.88 -9.14
N GLN A 38 8.52 1.42 -9.76
CA GLN A 38 9.89 0.94 -9.52
C GLN A 38 10.53 1.55 -8.25
N ASP A 39 10.52 2.87 -8.11
CA ASP A 39 11.12 3.57 -6.98
C ASP A 39 10.19 4.66 -6.44
N SER A 40 9.21 4.22 -5.66
CA SER A 40 8.17 5.09 -5.07
C SER A 40 8.74 6.15 -4.09
N LYS A 41 9.97 5.96 -3.60
CA LYS A 41 10.64 6.89 -2.68
C LYS A 41 11.06 8.18 -3.39
N LYS A 42 11.37 8.12 -4.68
CA LYS A 42 11.71 9.28 -5.51
C LYS A 42 10.50 10.06 -6.01
N LEU A 43 9.29 9.53 -5.82
CA LEU A 43 8.08 10.16 -6.31
C LEU A 43 7.68 11.37 -5.45
N THR A 44 7.36 12.46 -6.12
CA THR A 44 6.65 13.60 -5.53
C THR A 44 5.22 13.20 -5.12
N PRO A 45 4.57 13.97 -4.21
CA PRO A 45 3.17 13.73 -3.87
C PRO A 45 2.24 13.71 -5.09
N LYS A 46 2.50 14.56 -6.10
CA LYS A 46 1.75 14.58 -7.35
C LYS A 46 1.93 13.28 -8.14
N GLN A 47 3.16 12.79 -8.27
CA GLN A 47 3.43 11.52 -8.96
C GLN A 47 2.83 10.32 -8.24
N ARG A 48 2.76 10.32 -6.90
CA ARG A 48 2.06 9.27 -6.14
C ARG A 48 0.57 9.23 -6.45
N LYS A 49 -0.08 10.37 -6.66
CA LYS A 49 -1.48 10.41 -7.11
C LYS A 49 -1.66 9.79 -8.50
N VAL A 50 -0.77 10.10 -9.44
CA VAL A 50 -0.78 9.47 -10.77
C VAL A 50 -0.53 7.95 -10.67
N ALA A 51 0.36 7.51 -9.78
CA ALA A 51 0.57 6.08 -9.53
C ALA A 51 -0.70 5.41 -8.98
N LEU A 52 -1.44 6.07 -8.09
CA LEU A 52 -2.72 5.58 -7.58
C LEU A 52 -3.75 5.44 -8.71
N GLU A 53 -3.89 6.44 -9.58
CA GLU A 53 -4.79 6.38 -10.75
C GLU A 53 -4.43 5.19 -11.69
N GLN A 54 -3.13 4.89 -11.85
CA GLN A 54 -2.68 3.71 -12.60
C GLN A 54 -3.06 2.40 -11.91
N ILE A 55 -2.91 2.33 -10.58
CA ILE A 55 -3.34 1.16 -9.79
C ILE A 55 -4.84 0.91 -9.97
N GLU A 56 -5.67 1.94 -9.78
CA GLU A 56 -7.13 1.86 -9.95
C GLU A 56 -7.53 1.43 -11.37
N THR A 57 -6.79 1.90 -12.38
CA THR A 57 -7.00 1.49 -13.78
C THR A 57 -6.70 0.00 -13.97
N LEU A 58 -5.62 -0.50 -13.37
CA LEU A 58 -5.25 -1.91 -13.44
C LEU A 58 -6.20 -2.81 -12.65
N GLU A 59 -6.76 -2.33 -11.55
CA GLU A 59 -7.81 -3.03 -10.81
C GLU A 59 -9.08 -3.18 -11.65
N LYS A 60 -9.54 -2.11 -12.31
CA LYS A 60 -10.68 -2.16 -13.23
C LYS A 60 -10.46 -3.13 -14.39
N GLN A 61 -9.21 -3.35 -14.79
CA GLN A 61 -8.82 -4.32 -15.82
C GLN A 61 -8.64 -5.75 -15.27
N GLY A 62 -8.82 -5.98 -13.96
CA GLY A 62 -8.61 -7.29 -13.31
C GLY A 62 -7.14 -7.72 -13.23
N LYS A 63 -6.20 -6.80 -13.46
CA LYS A 63 -4.75 -7.07 -13.43
C LYS A 63 -4.18 -6.96 -12.02
N LEU A 64 -4.78 -6.11 -11.19
CA LEU A 64 -4.49 -5.98 -9.78
C LEU A 64 -5.77 -6.19 -8.96
N GLN A 65 -5.58 -6.55 -7.70
CA GLN A 65 -6.58 -6.41 -6.65
C GLN A 65 -5.88 -5.79 -5.45
N THR A 66 -6.46 -4.77 -4.85
CA THR A 66 -5.90 -4.12 -3.67
C THR A 66 -6.84 -4.22 -2.47
N ALA A 67 -6.26 -4.13 -1.28
CA ALA A 67 -7.00 -3.94 -0.05
C ALA A 67 -6.21 -3.01 0.88
N LEU A 68 -6.93 -2.29 1.73
CA LEU A 68 -6.37 -1.39 2.73
C LEU A 68 -6.94 -1.75 4.09
N GLY A 69 -6.06 -2.14 5.01
CA GLY A 69 -6.33 -2.26 6.44
C GLY A 69 -5.89 -0.98 7.15
N THR A 70 -6.58 -0.60 8.22
CA THR A 70 -6.18 0.55 9.05
C THR A 70 -6.54 0.33 10.51
N ILE A 71 -5.70 0.88 11.39
CA ILE A 71 -5.91 0.88 12.84
C ILE A 71 -5.65 2.29 13.38
N ASP A 72 -6.55 2.77 14.23
CA ASP A 72 -6.47 4.12 14.78
C ASP A 72 -5.46 4.25 15.92
N ALA A 73 -5.13 5.51 16.25
CA ALA A 73 -4.18 5.82 17.32
C ALA A 73 -4.66 5.32 18.70
N GLU A 74 -5.96 5.38 18.99
CA GLU A 74 -6.51 4.91 20.27
C GLU A 74 -6.28 3.40 20.45
N SER A 75 -6.48 2.62 19.39
CA SER A 75 -6.23 1.19 19.38
C SER A 75 -4.74 0.87 19.48
N ILE A 76 -3.87 1.67 18.84
CA ILE A 76 -2.42 1.56 18.98
C ILE A 76 -2.00 1.81 20.44
N ASP A 77 -2.53 2.85 21.08
CA ASP A 77 -2.24 3.18 22.48
C ASP A 77 -2.70 2.07 23.43
N ARG A 78 -3.87 1.47 23.14
CA ARG A 78 -4.47 0.40 23.95
C ARG A 78 -3.71 -0.92 23.86
N TYR A 79 -3.27 -1.30 22.67
CA TYR A 79 -2.73 -2.65 22.41
C TYR A 79 -1.22 -2.67 22.16
N GLY A 80 -0.60 -1.52 21.95
CA GLY A 80 0.77 -1.37 21.48
C GLY A 80 0.90 -1.66 19.98
N ILE A 81 1.83 -0.97 19.32
CA ILE A 81 1.99 -1.00 17.85
C ILE A 81 2.19 -2.41 17.27
N THR A 82 2.94 -3.28 17.96
CA THR A 82 3.22 -4.65 17.51
C THR A 82 1.97 -5.53 17.49
N ARG A 83 1.01 -5.30 18.38
CA ARG A 83 -0.25 -6.05 18.38
C ARG A 83 -1.28 -5.40 17.46
N ALA A 84 -1.36 -4.07 17.49
CA ALA A 84 -2.29 -3.29 16.68
C ALA A 84 -2.13 -3.53 15.18
N ILE A 85 -0.90 -3.72 14.69
CA ILE A 85 -0.65 -4.00 13.27
C ILE A 85 -1.29 -5.31 12.76
N ASN A 86 -1.46 -6.31 13.64
CA ASN A 86 -2.12 -7.58 13.29
C ASN A 86 -3.65 -7.49 13.34
N LEU A 87 -4.19 -6.35 13.78
CA LEU A 87 -5.63 -6.06 13.82
C LEU A 87 -6.08 -5.16 12.66
N ALA A 88 -5.13 -4.55 11.95
CA ALA A 88 -5.37 -3.78 10.73
C ALA A 88 -5.66 -4.70 9.54
#